data_AF-A0A5J4UU31-F1
#
_entry.id   AF-A0A5J4UU31-F1
#
_cell.length_a   1.000
_cell.length_b   1.000
_cell.length_c   1.000
_cell.angle_alpha   90.00
_cell.angle_beta   90.00
_cell.angle_gamma   90.00
#
_symmetry.space_group_name_H-M   'P 1'
#
loop_
_entity.id
_entity.type
_entity.pdbx_description
1 polymer ?
#
loop_
_entity_poly.entity_id
_entity_poly.type
_entity_poly.pdbx_seq_one_letter_code
_entity_poly.pdbx_strand_id
1 'polypeptide(L)'
;NHNSVLGIREYALDKGAKFKCIDMKELDDVFNNEQQQLQRDEQIYKKEQNSQVNYQETQSIQNDIQVEDQKEERITYNLFAYPAECNYSGKKYPLDLINKIHTAFVPTARLDLSKYPADFVCISFYKMFGFPSGIGALIVSTEAAKLLRKTFFGGGTVSLSVADDNFFQWMPELCARFEDGTLAFLNIAGLRHGFDALEKVGGMDQITKHTFSLEDYLWSEMKDAKHDNGKPLFEFYGDHATRDKSKQGPIINFNVLDKEGSYFGYIDISIFAAQKNIHLRTGCACNPGACYDFLHVPKDLIKGTVAHIQKNACGEKLDIVHGRPIGSIRVSFGYVSNFEDAETIYNFFTQNFRNKTAQQFEDEMQLIEIQNKNEEQKKQYQQRIA
;
A
#
# COMPACT_ATOMS: atom_id res chain seq x y z
N ASN A 1 -6.96 0.13 -4.30
CA ASN A 1 -6.72 1.44 -3.64
C ASN A 1 -6.75 1.32 -2.13
N HIS A 2 -5.73 1.91 -1.51
CA HIS A 2 -5.58 2.04 -0.06
C HIS A 2 -6.51 3.11 0.53
N ASN A 3 -6.98 2.94 1.77
CA ASN A 3 -7.91 3.84 2.45
C ASN A 3 -7.41 5.30 2.47
N SER A 4 -6.11 5.51 2.71
CA SER A 4 -5.52 6.86 2.72
C SER A 4 -5.70 7.59 1.39
N VAL A 5 -5.55 6.89 0.26
CA VAL A 5 -5.75 7.49 -1.07
C VAL A 5 -7.23 7.74 -1.32
N LEU A 6 -8.10 6.81 -0.92
CA LEU A 6 -9.55 6.98 -1.03
C LEU A 6 -10.06 8.18 -0.22
N GLY A 7 -9.50 8.42 0.97
CA GLY A 7 -9.83 9.59 1.79
C GLY A 7 -9.31 10.89 1.20
N ILE A 8 -8.03 10.94 0.79
CA ILE A 8 -7.44 12.14 0.17
C ILE A 8 -8.16 12.51 -1.14
N ARG A 9 -8.61 11.50 -1.90
CA ARG A 9 -9.43 11.70 -3.11
C ARG A 9 -10.66 12.56 -2.82
N GLU A 10 -11.35 12.38 -1.69
CA GLU A 10 -12.56 13.15 -1.38
C GLU A 10 -12.27 14.65 -1.30
N TYR A 11 -11.11 15.04 -0.78
CA TYR A 11 -10.69 16.44 -0.78
C TYR A 11 -10.51 16.99 -2.20
N ALA A 12 -9.90 16.20 -3.10
CA ALA A 12 -9.73 16.60 -4.49
C ALA A 12 -11.08 16.69 -5.23
N LEU A 13 -11.99 15.74 -4.99
CA LEU A 13 -13.34 15.72 -5.57
C LEU A 13 -14.17 16.93 -5.11
N ASP A 14 -14.09 17.31 -3.84
CA ASP A 14 -14.73 18.52 -3.29
C ASP A 14 -14.28 19.79 -4.02
N LYS A 15 -13.03 19.81 -4.51
CA LYS A 15 -12.46 20.90 -5.31
C LYS A 15 -12.69 20.77 -6.83
N GLY A 16 -13.54 19.83 -7.26
CA GLY A 16 -13.92 19.66 -8.66
C GLY A 16 -12.91 18.85 -9.49
N ALA A 17 -11.95 18.17 -8.87
CA ALA A 17 -11.06 17.25 -9.58
C ALA A 17 -11.85 16.04 -10.12
N LYS A 18 -11.32 15.42 -11.18
CA LYS A 18 -11.79 14.12 -11.67
C LYS A 18 -10.92 13.01 -11.09
N PHE A 19 -11.51 11.82 -10.91
CA PHE A 19 -10.80 10.66 -10.39
C PHE A 19 -11.04 9.44 -11.28
N LYS A 20 -9.95 8.72 -11.59
CA LYS A 20 -9.99 7.44 -12.28
C LYS A 20 -9.03 6.47 -11.60
N CYS A 21 -9.50 5.25 -11.31
CA CYS A 21 -8.63 4.12 -11.01
C CYS A 21 -8.15 3.54 -12.34
N ILE A 22 -6.85 3.23 -12.44
CA ILE A 22 -6.27 2.58 -13.61
C ILE A 22 -5.69 1.27 -13.10
N ASP A 23 -6.08 0.16 -13.73
CA ASP A 23 -5.43 -1.13 -13.46
C ASP A 23 -4.13 -1.25 -14.28
N MET A 24 -3.30 -2.24 -13.95
CA MET A 24 -2.02 -2.41 -14.64
C MET A 24 -2.16 -2.74 -16.13
N LYS A 25 -3.24 -3.42 -16.55
CA LYS A 25 -3.45 -3.77 -17.96
C LYS A 25 -3.80 -2.52 -18.76
N GLU A 26 -4.71 -1.70 -18.24
CA GLU A 26 -5.02 -0.39 -18.83
C GLU A 26 -3.76 0.48 -18.93
N LEU A 27 -2.90 0.44 -17.91
CA LEU A 27 -1.66 1.21 -17.90
C LEU A 27 -0.66 0.70 -18.96
N ASP A 28 -0.50 -0.62 -19.07
CA ASP A 28 0.36 -1.25 -20.08
C ASP A 28 -0.15 -0.94 -21.50
N ASP A 29 -1.46 -1.00 -21.72
CA ASP A 29 -2.08 -0.66 -23.01
C ASP A 29 -1.84 0.80 -23.39
N VAL A 30 -1.95 1.73 -22.44
CA VAL A 30 -1.65 3.16 -22.67
C VAL A 30 -0.20 3.34 -23.13
N PHE A 31 0.76 2.74 -22.44
CA PHE A 31 2.17 2.88 -22.82
C PHE A 31 2.54 2.18 -24.12
N ASN A 32 1.95 1.03 -24.40
CA ASN A 32 2.19 0.31 -25.65
C ASN A 32 1.66 1.13 -26.83
N ASN A 33 0.50 1.78 -26.68
CA ASN A 33 -0.07 2.66 -27.70
C ASN A 33 0.76 3.93 -27.90
N GLU A 34 1.25 4.58 -26.83
CA GLU A 34 2.16 5.73 -26.94
C GLU A 34 3.46 5.37 -27.65
N GLN A 35 4.08 4.23 -27.34
CA GLN A 35 5.29 3.78 -28.01
C GLN A 35 5.05 3.53 -29.51
N GLN A 36 3.92 2.94 -29.87
CA GLN A 36 3.55 2.76 -31.28
C GLN A 36 3.30 4.09 -31.99
N GLN A 37 2.73 5.08 -31.29
CA GLN A 37 2.51 6.41 -31.83
C GLN A 37 3.82 7.17 -32.04
N LEU A 38 4.72 7.17 -31.05
CA LEU A 38 6.05 7.76 -31.17
C LEU A 38 6.86 7.13 -32.30
N GLN A 39 6.78 5.80 -32.48
CA GLN A 39 7.43 5.11 -33.60
C GLN A 39 6.81 5.50 -34.96
N ARG A 40 5.50 5.73 -35.02
CA ARG A 40 4.84 6.24 -36.24
C ARG A 40 5.26 7.68 -36.54
N ASP A 41 5.32 8.53 -35.53
CA ASP A 41 5.71 9.93 -35.67
C ASP A 41 7.19 10.05 -36.08
N GLU A 42 8.09 9.21 -35.54
CA GLU A 42 9.48 9.10 -36.03
C GLU A 42 9.56 8.62 -37.48
N GLN A 43 8.71 7.67 -37.89
CA GLN A 43 8.67 7.19 -39.27
C GLN A 43 8.12 8.25 -40.23
N ILE A 44 7.15 9.06 -39.80
CA ILE A 44 6.62 10.20 -40.54
C ILE A 44 7.70 11.27 -40.67
N TYR A 45 8.37 11.62 -39.57
CA TYR A 45 9.45 12.61 -39.57
C TYR A 45 10.64 12.19 -40.45
N LYS A 46 11.02 10.90 -40.44
CA LYS A 46 12.04 10.36 -41.35
C LYS A 46 11.58 10.33 -42.81
N LYS A 47 10.28 10.14 -43.09
CA LYS A 47 9.71 10.27 -44.44
C LYS A 47 9.69 11.72 -44.92
N GLU A 48 9.41 12.68 -44.04
CA GLU A 48 9.40 14.10 -44.35
C GLU A 48 10.82 14.64 -44.61
N GLN A 49 11.82 14.23 -43.82
CA GLN A 49 13.22 14.56 -44.09
C GLN A 49 13.73 13.96 -45.41
N ASN A 50 13.33 12.72 -45.75
CA ASN A 50 13.65 12.13 -47.05
C ASN A 50 12.90 12.76 -48.23
N SER A 51 11.84 13.54 -47.97
CA SER A 51 11.05 14.24 -48.99
C SER A 51 11.50 15.69 -49.18
N GLN A 52 12.39 16.22 -48.34
CA GLN A 52 12.91 17.60 -48.41
C GLN A 52 14.22 17.77 -49.21
N VAL A 53 14.55 16.84 -50.12
CA VAL A 53 15.57 17.06 -51.16
C VAL A 53 14.91 17.29 -52.52
N ASN A 54 14.11 18.34 -52.62
CA ASN A 54 13.85 19.10 -53.85
C ASN A 54 12.79 20.16 -53.56
N TYR A 55 13.21 21.43 -53.48
CA TYR A 55 12.75 22.54 -54.32
C TYR A 55 13.25 23.85 -53.70
N GLN A 56 13.99 24.60 -54.51
CA GLN A 56 14.37 25.99 -54.26
C GLN A 56 13.25 26.95 -54.71
N GLU A 57 13.20 28.06 -53.98
CA GLU A 57 12.86 29.43 -54.38
C GLU A 57 11.41 29.99 -54.31
N THR A 58 11.35 31.07 -53.51
CA THR A 58 10.73 32.41 -53.70
C THR A 58 9.38 32.79 -53.07
N GLN A 59 9.47 33.96 -52.39
CA GLN A 59 8.52 35.07 -52.22
C GLN A 59 7.75 35.25 -50.88
N SER A 60 8.34 36.16 -50.08
CA SER A 60 7.76 37.36 -49.44
C SER A 60 6.29 37.35 -48.99
N ILE A 61 6.06 37.41 -47.67
CA ILE A 61 4.86 38.02 -47.08
C ILE A 61 5.27 38.85 -45.86
N GLN A 62 4.64 40.01 -45.77
CA GLN A 62 4.89 41.16 -44.92
C GLN A 62 4.67 40.89 -43.43
N ASN A 63 5.35 41.72 -42.64
CA ASN A 63 5.11 41.96 -41.21
C ASN A 63 3.65 42.31 -40.95
N ASP A 64 2.99 41.53 -40.10
CA ASP A 64 1.93 42.02 -39.24
C ASP A 64 2.17 41.48 -37.83
N ILE A 65 2.70 42.36 -36.98
CA ILE A 65 2.75 42.16 -35.53
C ILE A 65 1.31 42.37 -35.05
N GLN A 66 0.55 41.28 -34.96
CA GLN A 66 -0.63 41.24 -34.10
C GLN A 66 -0.17 40.80 -32.72
N VAL A 67 -0.37 41.70 -31.75
CA VAL A 67 -0.29 41.40 -30.32
C VAL A 67 -1.38 40.35 -30.05
N GLU A 68 -0.99 39.08 -30.01
CA GLU A 68 -1.86 38.02 -29.51
C GLU A 68 -2.07 38.26 -28.02
N ASP A 69 -3.30 38.57 -27.64
CA ASP A 69 -3.79 38.42 -26.28
C ASP A 69 -3.39 37.03 -25.79
N GLN A 70 -2.47 36.98 -24.82
CA GLN A 70 -2.08 35.76 -24.12
C GLN A 70 -3.32 35.18 -23.46
N LYS A 71 -4.01 34.26 -24.15
CA LYS A 71 -4.82 33.25 -23.49
C LYS A 71 -3.86 32.49 -22.59
N GLU A 72 -3.88 32.79 -21.30
CA GLU A 72 -3.27 31.90 -20.30
C GLU A 72 -3.81 30.50 -20.57
N GLU A 73 -2.98 29.62 -21.15
CA GLU A 73 -3.32 28.22 -21.29
C GLU A 73 -3.67 27.73 -19.89
N ARG A 74 -4.90 27.25 -19.73
CA ARG A 74 -5.38 26.74 -18.45
C ARG A 74 -4.69 25.41 -18.20
N ILE A 75 -3.48 25.46 -17.66
CA ILE A 75 -2.67 24.28 -17.34
C ILE A 75 -3.47 23.42 -16.35
N THR A 76 -3.81 22.21 -16.78
CA THR A 76 -4.50 21.23 -15.94
C THR A 76 -3.46 20.29 -15.36
N TYR A 77 -3.28 20.36 -14.04
CA TYR A 77 -2.39 19.45 -13.32
C TYR A 77 -3.08 18.12 -13.04
N ASN A 78 -2.36 17.02 -13.25
CA ASN A 78 -2.81 15.68 -12.92
C ASN A 78 -1.86 15.08 -11.87
N LEU A 79 -2.41 14.44 -10.85
CA LEU A 79 -1.63 13.68 -9.87
C LEU A 79 -1.85 12.19 -10.12
N PHE A 80 -0.78 11.50 -10.52
CA PHE A 80 -0.74 10.05 -10.51
C PHE A 80 -0.16 9.59 -9.17
N ALA A 81 -0.66 8.48 -8.64
CA ALA A 81 -0.14 7.90 -7.41
C ALA A 81 -0.30 6.39 -7.44
N TYR A 82 0.79 5.67 -7.20
CA TYR A 82 0.77 4.22 -7.04
C TYR A 82 1.80 3.81 -5.98
N PRO A 83 1.57 2.70 -5.26
CA PRO A 83 2.56 2.18 -4.33
C PRO A 83 3.66 1.44 -5.09
N ALA A 84 4.91 1.48 -4.62
CA ALA A 84 5.96 0.61 -5.14
C ALA A 84 5.67 -0.88 -4.85
N GLU A 85 4.99 -1.18 -3.74
CA GLU A 85 4.59 -2.51 -3.33
C GLU A 85 3.17 -2.50 -2.74
N CYS A 86 2.34 -3.43 -3.18
CA CYS A 86 1.00 -3.64 -2.64
C CYS A 86 1.08 -4.19 -1.22
N ASN A 87 0.62 -3.41 -0.24
CA ASN A 87 0.60 -3.82 1.17
C ASN A 87 -0.39 -4.97 1.49
N TYR A 88 -1.23 -5.35 0.51
CA TYR A 88 -2.13 -6.49 0.60
C TYR A 88 -1.45 -7.75 0.10
N SER A 89 -1.09 -7.83 -1.19
CA SER A 89 -0.54 -9.03 -1.82
C SER A 89 0.97 -9.16 -1.81
N GLY A 90 1.71 -8.10 -1.45
CA GLY A 90 3.16 -8.03 -1.61
C GLY A 90 3.64 -7.82 -3.05
N LYS A 91 2.74 -7.70 -4.02
CA LYS A 91 3.11 -7.44 -5.42
C LYS A 91 3.86 -6.12 -5.55
N LYS A 92 5.03 -6.13 -6.19
CA LYS A 92 5.81 -4.95 -6.53
C LYS A 92 5.44 -4.44 -7.93
N TYR A 93 5.26 -3.13 -8.04
CA TYR A 93 4.93 -2.47 -9.29
C TYR A 93 6.23 -2.00 -9.98
N PRO A 94 6.30 -2.04 -11.32
CA PRO A 94 7.50 -1.62 -12.04
C PRO A 94 7.86 -0.16 -11.73
N LEU A 95 9.06 0.07 -11.22
CA LEU A 95 9.54 1.44 -10.95
C LEU A 95 9.84 2.22 -12.23
N ASP A 96 9.90 1.57 -13.39
CA ASP A 96 10.03 2.29 -14.67
C ASP A 96 8.79 3.14 -14.98
N LEU A 97 7.66 2.87 -14.31
CA LEU A 97 6.50 3.76 -14.31
C LEU A 97 6.84 5.16 -13.77
N ILE A 98 7.85 5.29 -12.92
CA ILE A 98 8.33 6.58 -12.40
C ILE A 98 8.96 7.41 -13.52
N ASN A 99 9.69 6.77 -14.42
CA ASN A 99 10.28 7.48 -15.55
C ASN A 99 9.22 7.96 -16.55
N LYS A 100 8.01 7.38 -16.48
CA LYS A 100 6.87 7.76 -17.31
C LYS A 100 5.89 8.69 -16.59
N ILE A 101 5.77 8.61 -15.26
CA ILE A 101 4.72 9.29 -14.46
C ILE A 101 5.18 9.78 -13.05
N HIS A 102 6.48 9.79 -12.74
CA HIS A 102 7.15 10.45 -11.60
C HIS A 102 6.63 10.21 -10.14
N THR A 103 6.60 8.97 -9.59
CA THR A 103 6.23 8.74 -8.15
C THR A 103 6.92 7.55 -7.43
N ALA A 104 7.36 7.61 -6.15
CA ALA A 104 8.05 6.47 -5.47
C ALA A 104 7.69 6.17 -3.99
N PHE A 105 8.12 5.00 -3.46
CA PHE A 105 7.95 4.53 -2.06
C PHE A 105 8.99 3.47 -1.55
N VAL A 106 9.06 3.20 -0.22
CA VAL A 106 9.92 2.23 0.55
C VAL A 106 9.13 1.63 1.76
N PRO A 107 9.05 0.29 2.00
CA PRO A 107 10.10 -0.41 2.76
C PRO A 107 10.38 -1.88 2.37
N THR A 108 11.59 -2.32 2.72
CA THR A 108 12.30 -3.58 2.35
C THR A 108 13.02 -3.59 1.00
N ALA A 109 13.02 -2.48 0.27
CA ALA A 109 13.80 -2.32 -0.97
C ALA A 109 14.58 -0.99 -0.94
N ARG A 110 15.68 -0.93 -1.69
CA ARG A 110 16.48 0.28 -1.88
C ARG A 110 15.74 1.27 -2.78
N LEU A 111 15.63 2.52 -2.34
CA LEU A 111 15.17 3.64 -3.17
C LEU A 111 16.37 4.40 -3.72
N ASP A 112 16.35 4.66 -5.03
CA ASP A 112 17.35 5.46 -5.71
C ASP A 112 16.66 6.48 -6.61
N LEU A 113 16.57 7.72 -6.15
CA LEU A 113 15.93 8.81 -6.88
C LEU A 113 16.77 9.33 -8.05
N SER A 114 18.06 8.98 -8.13
CA SER A 114 18.86 9.27 -9.32
C SER A 114 18.46 8.36 -10.49
N LYS A 115 17.98 7.15 -10.18
CA LYS A 115 17.48 6.18 -11.16
C LYS A 115 15.98 6.34 -11.45
N TYR A 116 15.22 6.72 -10.43
CA TYR A 116 13.76 6.87 -10.49
C TYR A 116 13.33 8.24 -9.94
N PRO A 117 13.39 9.31 -10.75
CA PRO A 117 13.16 10.68 -10.29
C PRO A 117 11.66 10.93 -10.06
N ALA A 118 11.19 10.64 -8.86
CA ALA A 118 9.82 10.91 -8.44
C ALA A 118 9.63 12.35 -7.97
N ASP A 119 8.45 12.92 -8.23
CA ASP A 119 8.08 14.25 -7.75
C ASP A 119 7.78 14.27 -6.25
N PHE A 120 7.16 13.20 -5.76
CA PHE A 120 6.80 13.04 -4.36
C PHE A 120 7.11 11.63 -3.88
N VAL A 121 7.72 11.53 -2.69
CA VAL A 121 7.96 10.27 -1.98
C VAL A 121 7.59 10.41 -0.53
N CYS A 122 6.60 9.62 -0.10
CA CYS A 122 6.18 9.56 1.30
C CYS A 122 6.91 8.44 2.03
N ILE A 123 7.44 8.70 3.22
CA ILE A 123 8.20 7.72 4.01
C ILE A 123 7.60 7.59 5.40
N SER A 124 7.51 6.35 5.90
CA SER A 124 7.17 6.06 7.30
C SER A 124 8.30 5.28 7.95
N PHE A 125 9.11 5.95 8.78
CA PHE A 125 10.35 5.36 9.32
C PHE A 125 10.10 4.15 10.23
N TYR A 126 9.02 4.18 11.01
CA TYR A 126 8.66 3.04 11.88
C TYR A 126 8.42 1.74 11.09
N LYS A 127 8.09 1.79 9.79
CA LYS A 127 7.95 0.59 8.95
C LYS A 127 9.28 0.03 8.46
N MET A 128 10.36 0.80 8.58
CA MET A 128 11.71 0.37 8.21
C MET A 128 12.41 -0.27 9.39
N PHE A 129 12.33 0.34 10.58
CA PHE A 129 13.09 -0.08 11.76
C PHE A 129 12.32 0.00 13.11
N GLY A 130 11.00 0.15 13.09
CA GLY A 130 10.12 0.02 14.27
C GLY A 130 9.99 1.28 15.15
N PHE A 131 11.07 2.02 15.37
CA PHE A 131 11.10 3.21 16.23
C PHE A 131 11.85 4.38 15.55
N PRO A 132 11.39 5.64 15.63
CA PRO A 132 10.24 6.14 16.40
C PRO A 132 8.93 6.02 15.64
N SER A 133 7.82 5.87 16.38
CA SER A 133 6.47 6.03 15.82
C SER A 133 6.12 7.51 15.69
N GLY A 134 5.19 7.83 14.78
CA GLY A 134 4.68 9.20 14.60
C GLY A 134 5.57 10.14 13.80
N ILE A 135 6.62 9.63 13.15
CA ILE A 135 7.50 10.40 12.27
C ILE A 135 7.61 9.78 10.88
N GLY A 136 7.66 10.63 9.86
CA GLY A 136 7.86 10.29 8.47
C GLY A 136 8.62 11.38 7.75
N ALA A 137 8.76 11.25 6.43
CA ALA A 137 9.31 12.28 5.57
C ALA A 137 8.50 12.37 4.28
N LEU A 138 8.42 13.58 3.73
CA LEU A 138 7.96 13.82 2.37
C LEU A 138 9.15 14.38 1.59
N ILE A 139 9.66 13.62 0.63
CA ILE A 139 10.66 14.11 -0.32
C ILE A 139 9.90 14.70 -1.49
N VAL A 140 10.28 15.91 -1.90
CA VAL A 140 9.63 16.64 -2.99
C VAL A 140 10.70 17.09 -3.99
N SER A 141 10.44 16.90 -5.28
CA SER A 141 11.30 17.46 -6.34
C SER A 141 11.25 18.99 -6.30
N THR A 142 12.36 19.65 -6.64
CA THR A 142 12.42 21.12 -6.62
C THR A 142 11.41 21.76 -7.57
N GLU A 143 11.07 21.10 -8.68
CA GLU A 143 10.04 21.57 -9.61
C GLU A 143 8.63 21.40 -9.05
N ALA A 144 8.30 20.22 -8.52
CA ALA A 144 6.98 19.97 -7.94
C ALA A 144 6.73 20.85 -6.70
N ALA A 145 7.79 21.20 -5.95
CA ALA A 145 7.70 22.13 -4.83
C ALA A 145 7.14 23.51 -5.22
N LYS A 146 7.38 23.98 -6.45
CA LYS A 146 6.84 25.26 -6.95
C LYS A 146 5.31 25.22 -7.12
N LEU A 147 4.75 24.03 -7.27
CA LEU A 147 3.30 23.81 -7.41
C LEU A 147 2.58 23.77 -6.07
N LEU A 148 3.31 23.52 -4.98
CA LEU A 148 2.71 23.38 -3.65
C LEU A 148 2.19 24.73 -3.14
N ARG A 149 0.90 24.76 -2.80
CA ARG A 149 0.22 25.92 -2.22
C ARG A 149 -0.32 25.56 -0.85
N LYS A 150 0.21 26.20 0.19
CA LYS A 150 -0.28 26.05 1.56
C LYS A 150 -1.29 27.16 1.86
N THR A 151 -2.44 26.80 2.42
CA THR A 151 -3.56 27.73 2.67
C THR A 151 -3.73 28.15 4.13
N PHE A 152 -2.89 27.64 5.03
CA PHE A 152 -2.87 27.98 6.45
C PHE A 152 -1.44 27.97 6.98
N PHE A 153 -1.16 28.65 8.09
CA PHE A 153 0.15 28.63 8.74
C PHE A 153 0.03 28.33 10.24
N GLY A 154 1.01 27.62 10.76
CA GLY A 154 1.27 27.46 12.19
C GLY A 154 2.58 28.15 12.61
N GLY A 155 2.87 28.13 13.91
CA GLY A 155 4.14 28.61 14.44
C GLY A 155 5.34 27.94 13.75
N GLY A 156 6.43 28.69 13.56
CA GLY A 156 7.63 28.19 12.86
C GLY A 156 7.56 28.21 11.33
N THR A 157 6.37 28.38 10.73
CA THR A 157 6.21 28.36 9.25
C THR A 157 6.25 29.74 8.60
N VAL A 158 6.05 30.78 9.39
CA VAL A 158 6.13 32.20 8.98
C VAL A 158 7.20 32.92 9.79
N SER A 159 7.87 33.88 9.16
CA SER A 159 8.88 34.74 9.79
C SER A 159 8.25 35.92 10.54
N LEU A 160 7.10 36.39 10.07
CA LEU A 160 6.28 37.44 10.69
C LEU A 160 4.82 37.29 10.26
N SER A 161 3.92 37.77 11.10
CA SER A 161 2.48 37.89 10.84
C SER A 161 1.94 39.08 11.63
N VAL A 162 0.94 39.75 11.09
CA VAL A 162 0.22 40.84 11.77
C VAL A 162 -1.09 40.27 12.33
N ALA A 163 -1.47 40.67 13.55
CA ALA A 163 -2.60 40.06 14.26
C ALA A 163 -3.97 40.56 13.76
N ASP A 164 -4.02 41.81 13.32
CA ASP A 164 -5.20 42.56 12.90
C ASP A 164 -5.24 42.80 11.38
N ASP A 165 -4.34 42.18 10.63
CA ASP A 165 -4.27 42.23 9.17
C ASP A 165 -3.98 40.84 8.58
N ASN A 166 -4.37 40.59 7.33
CA ASN A 166 -4.11 39.33 6.63
C ASN A 166 -2.68 39.25 6.05
N PHE A 167 -1.74 40.02 6.62
CA PHE A 167 -0.37 40.07 6.19
C PHE A 167 0.50 39.08 6.97
N PHE A 168 1.26 38.26 6.24
CA PHE A 168 2.26 37.37 6.79
C PHE A 168 3.35 37.09 5.75
N GLN A 169 4.52 36.65 6.21
CA GLN A 169 5.63 36.26 5.35
C GLN A 169 6.08 34.84 5.68
N TRP A 170 5.98 33.94 4.71
CA TRP A 170 6.50 32.57 4.80
C TRP A 170 7.99 32.55 5.14
N MET A 171 8.42 31.51 5.86
CA MET A 171 9.84 31.18 5.99
C MET A 171 10.49 30.98 4.60
N PRO A 172 11.74 31.41 4.40
CA PRO A 172 12.40 31.31 3.09
C PRO A 172 12.63 29.84 2.71
N GLU A 173 13.02 29.01 3.67
CA GLU A 173 13.24 27.58 3.51
C GLU A 173 11.94 26.83 3.22
N LEU A 174 11.93 25.99 2.18
CA LEU A 174 10.74 25.26 1.75
C LEU A 174 10.20 24.33 2.83
N CYS A 175 11.06 23.51 3.46
CA CYS A 175 10.63 22.55 4.49
C CYS A 175 9.96 23.24 5.67
N ALA A 176 10.53 24.34 6.16
CA ALA A 176 9.97 25.13 7.26
C ALA A 176 8.54 25.62 6.97
N ARG A 177 8.18 25.90 5.70
CA ARG A 177 6.81 26.30 5.36
C ARG A 177 5.78 25.19 5.63
N PHE A 178 6.19 23.93 5.58
CA PHE A 178 5.32 22.76 5.71
C PHE A 178 5.50 21.99 7.04
N GLU A 179 6.30 22.54 7.95
CA GLU A 179 6.60 21.97 9.26
C GLU A 179 5.92 22.81 10.36
N ASP A 180 4.61 22.57 10.55
CA ASP A 180 3.80 23.34 11.48
C ASP A 180 4.12 23.04 12.95
N GLY A 181 4.53 24.08 13.68
CA GLY A 181 4.76 24.04 15.11
C GLY A 181 6.08 23.35 15.50
N THR A 182 6.15 22.95 16.77
CA THR A 182 7.32 22.25 17.30
C THR A 182 7.35 20.82 16.78
N LEU A 183 8.34 20.51 15.96
CA LEU A 183 8.58 19.16 15.46
C LEU A 183 8.99 18.20 16.58
N ALA A 184 8.83 16.90 16.33
CA ALA A 184 9.30 15.85 17.23
C ALA A 184 10.84 15.70 17.16
N PHE A 185 11.59 16.74 17.54
CA PHE A 185 13.05 16.84 17.38
C PHE A 185 13.82 15.68 18.03
N LEU A 186 13.36 15.11 19.14
CA LEU A 186 13.95 13.91 19.74
C LEU A 186 13.75 12.66 18.86
N ASN A 187 12.56 12.51 18.26
CA ASN A 187 12.28 11.43 17.33
C ASN A 187 13.08 11.60 16.04
N ILE A 188 13.19 12.83 15.52
CA ILE A 188 14.05 13.15 14.36
C ILE A 188 15.50 12.73 14.65
N ALA A 189 16.05 13.14 15.80
CA ALA A 189 17.40 12.75 16.20
C ALA A 189 17.55 11.22 16.36
N GLY A 190 16.48 10.55 16.81
CA GLY A 190 16.42 9.09 16.95
C GLY A 190 16.53 8.32 15.64
N LEU A 191 16.15 8.92 14.49
CA LEU A 191 16.17 8.25 13.19
C LEU A 191 17.55 7.71 12.81
N ARG A 192 18.63 8.40 13.21
CA ARG A 192 20.01 7.95 12.95
C ARG A 192 20.25 6.52 13.44
N HIS A 193 19.71 6.17 14.60
CA HIS A 193 19.88 4.85 15.20
C HIS A 193 19.14 3.77 14.42
N GLY A 194 17.98 4.12 13.83
CA GLY A 194 17.26 3.25 12.93
C GLY A 194 18.05 2.97 11.64
N PHE A 195 18.64 4.01 11.03
CA PHE A 195 19.49 3.84 9.86
C PHE A 195 20.77 3.06 10.17
N ASP A 196 21.45 3.36 11.28
CA ASP A 196 22.62 2.61 11.75
C ASP A 196 22.30 1.12 11.94
N ALA A 197 21.12 0.80 12.45
CA ALA A 197 20.67 -0.59 12.61
C ALA A 197 20.48 -1.30 11.26
N LEU A 198 19.90 -0.63 10.25
CA LEU A 198 19.76 -1.18 8.90
C LEU A 198 21.13 -1.41 8.25
N GLU A 199 22.05 -0.46 8.36
CA GLU A 199 23.41 -0.61 7.83
C GLU A 199 24.18 -1.72 8.54
N LYS A 200 24.03 -1.85 9.88
CA LYS A 200 24.69 -2.89 10.67
C LYS A 200 24.29 -4.32 10.25
N VAL A 201 23.06 -4.52 9.78
CA VAL A 201 22.60 -5.83 9.28
C VAL A 201 22.94 -6.05 7.79
N GLY A 202 23.77 -5.19 7.20
CA GLY A 202 24.25 -5.31 5.82
C GLY A 202 23.48 -4.45 4.80
N GLY A 203 22.68 -3.49 5.28
CA GLY A 203 21.94 -2.55 4.44
C GLY A 203 20.72 -3.17 3.74
N MET A 204 20.01 -2.32 2.98
CA MET A 204 18.73 -2.68 2.37
C MET A 204 18.82 -3.87 1.42
N ASP A 205 19.93 -4.05 0.69
CA ASP A 205 20.08 -5.16 -0.26
C ASP A 205 20.14 -6.53 0.43
N GLN A 206 20.76 -6.61 1.61
CA GLN A 206 20.79 -7.84 2.40
C GLN A 206 19.46 -8.08 3.09
N ILE A 207 18.83 -7.02 3.59
CA ILE A 207 17.46 -7.10 4.13
C ILE A 207 16.48 -7.64 3.09
N THR A 208 16.49 -7.12 1.86
CA THR A 208 15.63 -7.62 0.77
C THR A 208 15.87 -9.11 0.51
N LYS A 209 17.12 -9.57 0.47
CA LYS A 209 17.44 -10.99 0.23
C LYS A 209 16.94 -11.85 1.39
N HIS A 210 17.20 -11.44 2.63
CA HIS A 210 16.81 -12.14 3.84
C HIS A 210 15.29 -12.29 3.93
N THR A 211 14.55 -11.18 3.88
CA THR A 211 13.10 -11.21 4.05
C THR A 211 12.40 -11.94 2.90
N PHE A 212 12.93 -11.83 1.66
CA PHE A 212 12.43 -12.60 0.54
C PHE A 212 12.72 -14.11 0.69
N SER A 213 13.86 -14.49 1.26
CA SER A 213 14.15 -15.92 1.51
C SER A 213 13.18 -16.55 2.52
N LEU A 214 12.74 -15.79 3.52
CA LEU A 214 11.71 -16.22 4.48
C LEU A 214 10.34 -16.36 3.82
N GLU A 215 10.01 -15.42 2.93
CA GLU A 215 8.78 -15.45 2.15
C GLU A 215 8.74 -16.64 1.21
N ASP A 216 9.79 -16.85 0.39
CA ASP A 216 9.86 -17.99 -0.53
C ASP A 216 9.86 -19.32 0.22
N TYR A 217 10.55 -19.41 1.36
CA TYR A 217 10.52 -20.60 2.21
C TYR A 217 9.11 -20.90 2.72
N LEU A 218 8.47 -19.95 3.41
CA LEU A 218 7.15 -20.18 3.99
C LEU A 218 6.11 -20.46 2.90
N TRP A 219 6.13 -19.72 1.80
CA TRP A 219 5.23 -19.97 0.67
C TRP A 219 5.45 -21.36 0.08
N SER A 220 6.70 -21.80 -0.06
CA SER A 220 7.03 -23.13 -0.59
C SER A 220 6.52 -24.26 0.29
N GLU A 221 6.60 -24.11 1.60
CA GLU A 221 6.05 -25.09 2.54
C GLU A 221 4.51 -25.07 2.53
N MET A 222 3.90 -23.89 2.53
CA MET A 222 2.46 -23.75 2.59
C MET A 222 1.74 -24.14 1.29
N LYS A 223 2.32 -23.87 0.10
CA LYS A 223 1.64 -24.12 -1.19
C LYS A 223 1.29 -25.60 -1.42
N ASP A 224 2.08 -26.51 -0.86
CA ASP A 224 1.91 -27.95 -1.02
C ASP A 224 1.08 -28.57 0.12
N ALA A 225 0.72 -27.78 1.14
CA ALA A 225 -0.11 -28.24 2.24
C ALA A 225 -1.54 -28.52 1.77
N LYS A 226 -1.95 -29.78 1.92
CA LYS A 226 -3.26 -30.29 1.50
C LYS A 226 -3.93 -31.08 2.61
N HIS A 227 -5.25 -31.08 2.61
CA HIS A 227 -6.04 -32.06 3.36
C HIS A 227 -5.78 -33.48 2.80
N ASP A 228 -6.11 -34.51 3.57
CA ASP A 228 -5.93 -35.92 3.20
C ASP A 228 -6.73 -36.31 1.94
N ASN A 229 -7.79 -35.56 1.64
CA ASN A 229 -8.58 -35.72 0.41
C ASN A 229 -7.98 -35.00 -0.82
N GLY A 230 -6.79 -34.41 -0.68
CA GLY A 230 -6.06 -33.75 -1.76
C GLY A 230 -6.44 -32.30 -2.03
N LYS A 231 -7.46 -31.74 -1.36
CA LYS A 231 -7.81 -30.32 -1.48
C LYS A 231 -6.76 -29.43 -0.81
N PRO A 232 -6.49 -28.22 -1.35
CA PRO A 232 -5.52 -27.29 -0.76
C PRO A 232 -5.99 -26.77 0.61
N LEU A 233 -5.05 -26.52 1.52
CA LEU A 233 -5.32 -25.89 2.82
C LEU A 233 -5.36 -24.35 2.73
N PHE A 234 -4.72 -23.77 1.72
CA PHE A 234 -4.59 -22.32 1.59
C PHE A 234 -4.98 -21.84 0.20
N GLU A 235 -5.58 -20.66 0.14
CA GLU A 235 -5.75 -19.86 -1.07
C GLU A 235 -4.88 -18.60 -0.95
N PHE A 236 -3.95 -18.39 -1.88
CA PHE A 236 -2.96 -17.30 -1.83
C PHE A 236 -3.32 -16.13 -2.75
N TYR A 237 -2.92 -14.92 -2.34
CA TYR A 237 -3.14 -13.68 -3.08
C TYR A 237 -1.82 -12.94 -3.29
N GLY A 238 -1.20 -13.11 -4.46
CA GLY A 238 0.07 -12.47 -4.81
C GLY A 238 0.77 -13.19 -5.97
N ASP A 239 1.93 -12.66 -6.35
CA ASP A 239 2.74 -13.18 -7.47
C ASP A 239 3.84 -14.14 -6.98
N HIS A 240 3.59 -14.87 -5.89
CA HIS A 240 4.55 -15.74 -5.20
C HIS A 240 5.24 -16.76 -6.11
N ALA A 241 4.48 -17.36 -7.04
CA ALA A 241 5.01 -18.36 -7.97
C ALA A 241 6.09 -17.83 -8.92
N THR A 242 6.24 -16.50 -9.06
CA THR A 242 7.32 -15.91 -9.84
C THR A 242 8.70 -16.12 -9.20
N ARG A 243 8.75 -16.32 -7.87
CA ARG A 243 9.99 -16.41 -7.09
C ARG A 243 11.00 -15.30 -7.41
N ASP A 244 10.47 -14.12 -7.72
CA ASP A 244 11.24 -12.97 -8.14
C ASP A 244 11.05 -11.85 -7.12
N LYS A 245 12.09 -11.57 -6.34
CA LYS A 245 12.11 -10.50 -5.33
C LYS A 245 11.88 -9.09 -5.90
N SER A 246 12.00 -8.92 -7.22
CA SER A 246 11.66 -7.66 -7.89
C SER A 246 10.16 -7.52 -8.17
N LYS A 247 9.41 -8.61 -8.15
CA LYS A 247 7.95 -8.68 -8.42
C LYS A 247 7.12 -8.99 -7.18
N GLN A 248 7.70 -9.68 -6.20
CA GLN A 248 7.04 -10.05 -4.96
C GLN A 248 7.90 -9.57 -3.76
N GLY A 249 7.25 -8.92 -2.81
CA GLY A 249 7.80 -8.52 -1.52
C GLY A 249 7.59 -9.59 -0.46
N PRO A 250 8.14 -9.39 0.76
CA PRO A 250 8.17 -10.39 1.83
C PRO A 250 6.82 -10.48 2.58
N ILE A 251 5.72 -10.53 1.84
CA ILE A 251 4.35 -10.58 2.34
C ILE A 251 3.69 -11.81 1.73
N ILE A 252 3.04 -12.63 2.57
CA ILE A 252 2.16 -13.72 2.14
C ILE A 252 0.76 -13.40 2.61
N ASN A 253 -0.17 -13.29 1.67
CA ASN A 253 -1.57 -13.04 1.95
C ASN A 253 -2.41 -14.23 1.49
N PHE A 254 -3.29 -14.72 2.35
CA PHE A 254 -4.04 -15.94 2.10
C PHE A 254 -5.32 -16.02 2.93
N ASN A 255 -6.21 -16.92 2.52
CA ASN A 255 -7.25 -17.47 3.37
C ASN A 255 -7.01 -18.98 3.59
N VAL A 256 -7.60 -19.53 4.65
CA VAL A 256 -7.50 -20.96 4.98
C VAL A 256 -8.78 -21.67 4.58
N LEU A 257 -8.63 -22.75 3.83
CA LEU A 257 -9.72 -23.59 3.34
C LEU A 257 -9.90 -24.79 4.27
N ASP A 258 -11.14 -25.23 4.44
CA ASP A 258 -11.47 -26.46 5.13
C ASP A 258 -11.43 -27.66 4.19
N LYS A 259 -11.58 -28.88 4.74
CA LYS A 259 -11.51 -30.10 3.92
C LYS A 259 -12.66 -30.22 2.90
N GLU A 260 -13.73 -29.45 3.02
CA GLU A 260 -14.82 -29.37 2.05
C GLU A 260 -14.57 -28.28 0.99
N GLY A 261 -13.61 -27.38 1.21
CA GLY A 261 -13.30 -26.24 0.35
C GLY A 261 -14.04 -24.95 0.74
N SER A 262 -14.67 -24.91 1.91
CA SER A 262 -15.21 -23.70 2.52
C SER A 262 -14.10 -22.94 3.24
N TYR A 263 -14.38 -21.73 3.73
CA TYR A 263 -13.39 -20.91 4.42
C TYR A 263 -13.52 -21.03 5.94
N PHE A 264 -12.38 -21.04 6.62
CA PHE A 264 -12.33 -20.71 8.04
C PHE A 264 -12.39 -19.19 8.23
N GLY A 265 -13.20 -18.72 9.17
CA GLY A 265 -13.32 -17.30 9.50
C GLY A 265 -12.01 -16.69 10.01
N TYR A 266 -11.50 -15.66 9.33
CA TYR A 266 -10.21 -15.05 9.68
C TYR A 266 -10.23 -14.33 11.04
N ILE A 267 -11.41 -13.95 11.56
CA ILE A 267 -11.54 -13.35 12.89
C ILE A 267 -11.22 -14.41 13.95
N ASP A 268 -11.80 -15.60 13.81
CA ASP A 268 -11.59 -16.69 14.74
C ASP A 268 -10.20 -17.27 14.67
N ILE A 269 -9.61 -17.36 13.47
CA ILE A 269 -8.20 -17.70 13.33
C ILE A 269 -7.33 -16.70 14.09
N SER A 270 -7.62 -15.40 14.01
CA SER A 270 -6.85 -14.37 14.72
C SER A 270 -6.95 -14.51 16.24
N ILE A 271 -8.15 -14.76 16.77
CA ILE A 271 -8.38 -14.98 18.20
C ILE A 271 -7.65 -16.23 18.67
N PHE A 272 -7.77 -17.33 17.92
CA PHE A 272 -7.11 -18.59 18.24
C PHE A 272 -5.58 -18.49 18.16
N ALA A 273 -5.05 -17.79 17.15
CA ALA A 273 -3.63 -17.51 17.02
C ALA A 273 -3.10 -16.71 18.23
N ALA A 274 -3.85 -15.69 18.68
CA ALA A 274 -3.48 -14.87 19.82
C ALA A 274 -3.38 -15.68 21.12
N GLN A 275 -4.24 -16.68 21.31
CA GLN A 275 -4.13 -17.62 22.45
C GLN A 275 -2.86 -18.47 22.43
N LYS A 276 -2.25 -18.62 21.24
CA LYS A 276 -0.95 -19.29 21.05
C LYS A 276 0.22 -18.31 20.92
N ASN A 277 0.03 -17.05 21.32
CA ASN A 277 1.01 -15.96 21.22
C ASN A 277 1.45 -15.64 19.77
N ILE A 278 0.58 -15.88 18.80
CA ILE A 278 0.79 -15.53 17.39
C ILE A 278 -0.16 -14.39 17.03
N HIS A 279 0.39 -13.22 16.70
CA HIS A 279 -0.40 -12.04 16.36
C HIS A 279 -0.44 -11.85 14.84
N LEU A 280 -1.57 -12.20 14.24
CA LEU A 280 -1.78 -12.13 12.80
C LEU A 280 -2.42 -10.79 12.39
N ARG A 281 -2.07 -10.29 11.21
CA ARG A 281 -2.82 -9.21 10.57
C ARG A 281 -3.98 -9.84 9.79
N THR A 282 -5.21 -9.42 10.08
CA THR A 282 -6.41 -9.90 9.38
C THR A 282 -7.29 -8.77 8.84
N GLY A 283 -8.24 -9.11 7.96
CA GLY A 283 -9.12 -8.17 7.26
C GLY A 283 -8.52 -7.63 5.95
N CYS A 284 -9.01 -6.50 5.46
CA CYS A 284 -8.57 -5.94 4.16
C CYS A 284 -7.23 -5.18 4.18
N ALA A 285 -6.45 -5.25 5.27
CA ALA A 285 -5.16 -4.56 5.42
C ALA A 285 -5.18 -3.07 5.00
N CYS A 286 -6.29 -2.36 5.22
CA CYS A 286 -6.50 -0.97 4.78
C CYS A 286 -6.45 -0.75 3.26
N ASN A 287 -6.48 -1.81 2.45
CA ASN A 287 -6.47 -1.77 0.99
C ASN A 287 -7.70 -2.49 0.40
N PRO A 288 -8.90 -1.90 0.55
CA PRO A 288 -10.15 -2.52 0.11
C PRO A 288 -10.17 -2.79 -1.39
N GLY A 289 -9.49 -1.98 -2.21
CA GLY A 289 -9.42 -2.26 -3.64
C GLY A 289 -8.71 -3.59 -3.93
N ALA A 290 -7.46 -3.75 -3.45
CA ALA A 290 -6.76 -5.02 -3.65
C ALA A 290 -7.50 -6.19 -2.98
N CYS A 291 -7.99 -5.98 -1.76
CA CYS A 291 -8.77 -6.98 -1.02
C CYS A 291 -9.95 -7.52 -1.82
N TYR A 292 -10.84 -6.65 -2.28
CA TYR A 292 -12.05 -7.09 -2.99
C TYR A 292 -11.76 -7.60 -4.39
N ASP A 293 -10.71 -7.09 -5.05
CA ASP A 293 -10.28 -7.58 -6.36
C ASP A 293 -9.76 -9.02 -6.27
N PHE A 294 -8.87 -9.32 -5.31
CA PHE A 294 -8.32 -10.66 -5.08
C PHE A 294 -9.37 -11.66 -4.56
N LEU A 295 -10.28 -11.21 -3.69
CA LEU A 295 -11.36 -12.05 -3.15
C LEU A 295 -12.56 -12.16 -4.09
N HIS A 296 -12.52 -11.50 -5.25
CA HIS A 296 -13.62 -11.43 -6.21
C HIS A 296 -14.96 -11.01 -5.57
N VAL A 297 -14.91 -10.03 -4.66
CA VAL A 297 -16.07 -9.55 -3.92
C VAL A 297 -16.79 -8.46 -4.72
N PRO A 298 -18.06 -8.67 -5.13
CA PRO A 298 -18.80 -7.68 -5.89
C PRO A 298 -19.06 -6.41 -5.08
N LYS A 299 -19.02 -5.25 -5.74
CA LYS A 299 -19.29 -3.94 -5.11
C LYS A 299 -20.67 -3.88 -4.45
N ASP A 300 -21.68 -4.50 -5.06
CA ASP A 300 -23.04 -4.50 -4.52
C ASP A 300 -23.16 -5.36 -3.26
N LEU A 301 -22.35 -6.42 -3.15
CA LEU A 301 -22.26 -7.22 -1.93
C LEU A 301 -21.68 -6.38 -0.78
N ILE A 302 -20.64 -5.57 -1.05
CA ILE A 302 -20.05 -4.65 -0.05
C ILE A 302 -21.06 -3.58 0.38
N LYS A 303 -21.80 -2.98 -0.57
CA LYS A 303 -22.82 -1.98 -0.24
C LYS A 303 -23.97 -2.59 0.55
N GLY A 304 -24.39 -3.81 0.20
CA GLY A 304 -25.44 -4.55 0.91
C GLY A 304 -25.04 -4.95 2.33
N THR A 305 -23.75 -5.23 2.56
CA THR A 305 -23.22 -5.56 3.90
C THR A 305 -23.24 -4.37 4.85
N VAL A 306 -23.21 -3.12 4.36
CA VAL A 306 -23.37 -1.92 5.22
C VAL A 306 -24.70 -1.93 5.95
N ALA A 307 -25.78 -2.35 5.29
CA ALA A 307 -27.09 -2.48 5.91
C ALA A 307 -27.12 -3.59 6.97
N HIS A 308 -26.34 -4.66 6.80
CA HIS A 308 -26.16 -5.70 7.81
C HIS A 308 -25.34 -5.21 9.01
N ILE A 309 -24.23 -4.50 8.78
CA ILE A 309 -23.39 -3.90 9.83
C ILE A 309 -24.18 -2.93 10.71
N GLN A 310 -25.03 -2.10 10.09
CA GLN A 310 -25.85 -1.12 10.81
C GLN A 310 -27.04 -1.74 11.57
N LYS A 311 -27.57 -2.87 11.09
CA LYS A 311 -28.69 -3.58 11.74
C LYS A 311 -28.24 -4.58 12.82
N ASN A 312 -27.09 -5.22 12.64
CA ASN A 312 -26.55 -6.26 13.51
C ASN A 312 -25.35 -5.72 14.31
N ALA A 313 -25.49 -4.55 14.93
CA ALA A 313 -24.46 -3.91 15.76
C ALA A 313 -24.03 -4.74 16.99
N CYS A 314 -24.60 -5.93 17.18
CA CYS A 314 -24.33 -6.83 18.29
C CYS A 314 -23.90 -8.22 17.76
N GLY A 315 -22.59 -8.42 17.61
CA GLY A 315 -21.96 -9.74 17.77
C GLY A 315 -21.77 -10.64 16.54
N GLU A 316 -22.32 -10.33 15.36
CA GLU A 316 -22.04 -11.16 14.17
C GLU A 316 -20.64 -10.89 13.61
N LYS A 317 -19.84 -11.96 13.47
CA LYS A 317 -18.53 -11.90 12.81
C LYS A 317 -18.77 -11.69 11.32
N LEU A 318 -18.32 -10.55 10.82
CA LEU A 318 -18.40 -10.18 9.40
C LEU A 318 -17.15 -10.62 8.65
N ASP A 319 -16.65 -11.83 8.88
CA ASP A 319 -15.52 -12.36 8.12
C ASP A 319 -15.95 -13.12 6.87
N ILE A 320 -17.11 -13.81 6.89
CA ILE A 320 -17.66 -14.56 5.76
C ILE A 320 -19.09 -14.12 5.45
N VAL A 321 -19.37 -13.78 4.19
CA VAL A 321 -20.70 -13.36 3.71
C VAL A 321 -21.08 -14.17 2.48
N HIS A 322 -22.21 -14.89 2.55
CA HIS A 322 -22.64 -15.83 1.51
C HIS A 322 -21.54 -16.82 1.08
N GLY A 323 -20.80 -17.34 2.05
CA GLY A 323 -19.70 -18.29 1.82
C GLY A 323 -18.43 -17.67 1.24
N ARG A 324 -18.33 -16.34 1.15
CA ARG A 324 -17.14 -15.63 0.68
C ARG A 324 -16.49 -14.83 1.79
N PRO A 325 -15.17 -14.94 1.99
CA PRO A 325 -14.47 -14.07 2.91
C PRO A 325 -14.50 -12.62 2.39
N ILE A 326 -14.68 -11.65 3.28
CA ILE A 326 -14.60 -10.21 2.95
C ILE A 326 -13.29 -9.58 3.44
N GLY A 327 -12.32 -10.42 3.77
CA GLY A 327 -10.98 -10.08 4.25
C GLY A 327 -10.06 -11.29 4.13
N SER A 328 -8.84 -11.18 4.63
CA SER A 328 -7.87 -12.27 4.57
C SER A 328 -6.87 -12.21 5.73
N ILE A 329 -5.96 -13.16 5.77
CA ILE A 329 -4.83 -13.23 6.70
C ILE A 329 -3.57 -12.80 5.96
N ARG A 330 -2.72 -12.01 6.63
CA ARG A 330 -1.45 -11.55 6.09
C ARG A 330 -0.30 -11.79 7.07
N VAL A 331 0.73 -12.45 6.57
CA VAL A 331 2.05 -12.58 7.23
C VAL A 331 3.02 -11.66 6.49
N SER A 332 3.90 -10.98 7.22
CA SER A 332 4.86 -10.02 6.66
C SER A 332 6.18 -10.13 7.40
N PHE A 333 7.28 -10.40 6.68
CA PHE A 333 8.59 -10.57 7.28
C PHE A 333 9.37 -9.26 7.32
N GLY A 334 9.99 -9.00 8.47
CA GLY A 334 10.91 -7.88 8.69
C GLY A 334 12.35 -8.36 8.79
N TYR A 335 13.30 -7.43 8.85
CA TYR A 335 14.74 -7.77 8.94
C TYR A 335 15.13 -8.52 10.23
N VAL A 336 14.27 -8.51 11.25
CA VAL A 336 14.45 -9.25 12.50
C VAL A 336 13.78 -10.63 12.51
N SER A 337 12.95 -10.93 11.51
CA SER A 337 12.30 -12.24 11.40
C SER A 337 13.31 -13.33 11.05
N ASN A 338 13.03 -14.58 11.43
CA ASN A 338 13.87 -15.74 11.15
C ASN A 338 13.06 -16.94 10.61
N PHE A 339 13.73 -18.04 10.30
CA PHE A 339 13.09 -19.24 9.73
C PHE A 339 12.24 -19.98 10.77
N GLU A 340 12.60 -19.89 12.05
CA GLU A 340 11.83 -20.44 13.17
C GLU A 340 10.47 -19.74 13.31
N ASP A 341 10.41 -18.42 13.07
CA ASP A 341 9.15 -17.67 12.99
C ASP A 341 8.27 -18.22 11.85
N ALA A 342 8.86 -18.43 10.67
CA ALA A 342 8.15 -18.98 9.52
C ALA A 342 7.64 -20.40 9.78
N GLU A 343 8.47 -21.27 10.37
CA GLU A 343 8.09 -22.63 10.76
C GLU A 343 6.97 -22.63 11.81
N THR A 344 7.02 -21.71 12.78
CA THR A 344 5.96 -21.55 13.79
C THR A 344 4.62 -21.23 13.14
N ILE A 345 4.61 -20.35 12.13
CA ILE A 345 3.41 -20.04 11.35
C ILE A 345 2.91 -21.26 10.57
N TYR A 346 3.80 -21.96 9.87
CA TYR A 346 3.43 -23.17 9.10
C TYR A 346 2.81 -24.23 10.00
N ASN A 347 3.47 -24.54 11.12
CA ASN A 347 3.02 -25.52 12.10
C ASN A 347 1.69 -25.12 12.75
N PHE A 348 1.52 -23.82 13.07
CA PHE A 348 0.24 -23.32 13.58
C PHE A 348 -0.90 -23.66 12.62
N PHE A 349 -0.76 -23.38 11.32
CA PHE A 349 -1.86 -23.65 10.40
C PHE A 349 -2.07 -25.14 10.14
N THR A 350 -1.01 -25.89 9.88
CA THR A 350 -1.13 -27.31 9.52
C THR A 350 -1.61 -28.18 10.69
N GLN A 351 -1.16 -27.91 11.92
CA GLN A 351 -1.57 -28.70 13.09
C GLN A 351 -3.01 -28.42 13.54
N ASN A 352 -3.54 -27.21 13.28
CA ASN A 352 -4.83 -26.80 13.83
C ASN A 352 -5.98 -26.81 12.81
N PHE A 353 -5.71 -26.73 11.51
CA PHE A 353 -6.74 -26.60 10.48
C PHE A 353 -6.74 -27.71 9.42
N ARG A 354 -5.63 -28.44 9.25
CA ARG A 354 -5.58 -29.57 8.30
C ARG A 354 -6.60 -30.64 8.71
N ASN A 355 -7.34 -31.14 7.73
CA ASN A 355 -8.41 -32.15 7.88
C ASN A 355 -9.60 -31.77 8.78
N LYS A 356 -9.74 -30.49 9.15
CA LYS A 356 -10.86 -29.96 9.93
C LYS A 356 -11.91 -29.33 9.00
N THR A 357 -13.20 -29.35 9.39
CA THR A 357 -14.26 -28.55 8.74
C THR A 357 -14.37 -27.18 9.39
N ALA A 358 -14.92 -26.18 8.69
CA ALA A 358 -15.21 -24.88 9.29
C ALA A 358 -16.13 -25.01 10.53
N GLN A 359 -17.17 -25.85 10.44
CA GLN A 359 -18.10 -26.10 11.55
C GLN A 359 -17.39 -26.67 12.80
N GLN A 360 -16.47 -27.64 12.62
CA GLN A 360 -15.72 -28.21 13.74
C GLN A 360 -14.87 -27.15 14.47
N PHE A 361 -14.32 -26.20 13.72
CA PHE A 361 -13.55 -25.10 14.29
C PHE A 361 -14.46 -24.07 14.98
N GLU A 362 -15.61 -23.75 14.40
CA GLU A 362 -16.61 -22.86 15.04
C GLU A 362 -17.08 -23.42 16.38
N ASP A 363 -17.37 -24.73 16.45
CA ASP A 363 -17.78 -25.41 17.67
C ASP A 363 -16.66 -25.35 18.74
N GLU A 364 -15.40 -25.54 18.33
CA GLU A 364 -14.22 -25.40 19.20
C GLU A 364 -14.09 -23.97 19.76
N MET A 365 -14.27 -22.96 18.93
CA MET A 365 -14.20 -21.56 19.33
C MET A 365 -15.31 -21.16 20.30
N GLN A 366 -16.52 -21.68 20.13
CA GLN A 366 -17.62 -21.46 21.08
C GLN A 366 -17.29 -22.03 22.47
N LEU A 367 -16.71 -23.23 22.53
CA LEU A 367 -16.28 -23.84 23.78
C LEU A 367 -15.20 -23.02 24.48
N ILE A 368 -14.22 -22.54 23.73
CA ILE A 368 -13.15 -21.65 24.22
C ILE A 368 -13.74 -20.36 24.80
N GLU A 369 -14.72 -19.75 24.12
CA GLU A 369 -15.37 -18.52 24.60
C GLU A 369 -16.12 -18.75 25.92
N ILE A 370 -16.83 -19.87 26.05
CA ILE A 370 -17.53 -20.25 27.29
C ILE A 370 -16.52 -20.46 28.42
N GLN A 371 -15.41 -21.14 28.17
CA GLN A 371 -14.35 -21.36 29.18
C GLN A 371 -13.76 -20.04 29.67
N ASN A 372 -13.41 -19.13 28.74
CA ASN A 372 -12.86 -17.82 29.09
C ASN A 372 -13.83 -16.98 29.94
N LYS A 373 -15.12 -16.95 29.58
CA LYS A 373 -16.16 -16.26 30.38
C LYS A 373 -16.26 -16.83 31.79
N ASN A 374 -16.20 -18.15 31.94
CA ASN A 374 -16.26 -18.81 33.24
C ASN A 374 -15.02 -18.49 34.10
N GLU A 375 -13.82 -18.42 33.50
CA GLU A 375 -12.60 -18.03 34.21
C GLU A 375 -12.62 -16.57 34.65
N GLU A 376 -13.11 -15.68 33.79
CA GLU A 376 -13.22 -14.26 34.09
C GLU A 376 -14.21 -14.00 35.23
N GLN A 377 -15.36 -14.69 35.23
CA GLN A 377 -16.32 -14.67 36.34
C GLN A 377 -15.70 -15.19 37.65
N LYS A 378 -14.90 -16.27 37.60
CA LYS A 378 -14.17 -16.78 38.77
C LYS A 378 -13.17 -15.76 39.31
N LYS A 379 -12.40 -15.09 38.44
CA LYS A 379 -11.45 -14.04 38.84
C LYS A 379 -12.17 -12.84 39.48
N GLN A 380 -13.28 -12.40 38.89
CA GLN A 380 -14.09 -11.32 39.44
C GLN A 380 -14.69 -11.68 40.81
N TYR A 381 -15.14 -12.93 40.98
CA TYR A 381 -15.63 -13.42 42.26
C TYR A 381 -14.52 -13.44 43.34
N GLN A 382 -13.33 -13.94 43.00
CA GLN A 382 -12.18 -13.95 43.90
C GLN A 382 -11.75 -12.53 44.30
N GLN A 383 -11.76 -11.57 43.37
CA GLN A 383 -11.47 -10.16 43.64
C GLN A 383 -12.50 -9.47 44.54
N ARG A 384 -13.75 -9.97 44.61
CA ARG A 384 -14.79 -9.44 45.51
C ARG A 384 -14.69 -10.01 46.93
N ILE A 385 -13.98 -11.12 47.11
CA ILE A 385 -13.81 -11.81 48.40
C ILE A 385 -12.50 -11.38 49.08
N ALA A 386 -11.47 -11.02 48.29
CA ALA A 386 -10.25 -10.37 48.77
C ALA A 386 -10.52 -8.90 49.10
#